data_AF-G4YPK4-F1
#
_entry.id   AF-G4YPK4-F1
#
_cell.length_a   1.000
_cell.length_b   1.000
_cell.length_c   1.000
_cell.angle_alpha   90.00
_cell.angle_beta   90.00
_cell.angle_gamma   90.00
#
_symmetry.space_group_name_H-M   'P 1'
#
loop_
_entity.id
_entity.type
_entity.pdbx_description
1 polymer ?
#
loop_
_entity_poly.entity_id
_entity_poly.type
_entity_poly.pdbx_seq_one_letter_code
_entity_poly.pdbx_strand_id
1 'polypeptide(L)'
;MSTRHQCCSSLSQASSATEPQLTLCRGPLHLQSKAKKRAAQRRWFREMTGFKRHPSLLARLLPYLAAPDGSLKTSASPRASQAAHTSVLTRARANYRNWCPPHYSRGYQVEKDPAADATRQLRAMLTRFAPRLRLQSPAAVRALSSAAPAASPLKVLVIDGYSPEGRADLEAGGASTAGKLYIDLLNKSAPAGVEVASDVVYPADSDFQSPELSKYHAVAWTGCSLTIHDAQDVRVTKQIDFAKKVFEEGIPQYGSCWAAQIAVAAAGGHCGANPRGREMGIARKIELSPEGRAHPMFEGKPSVFDAFTSHNDEVTHMPPGGLALGGNDFTKVQAVAVRHKKGDFWAVQYHPEYDLHELARLTYCRRAKLVGLGFFADMKSADQYVDDLENLHIDPSRYDIAWRLGLDADVMDENIRHCETRNFIKYLALPYKAAIEGK
;
A
#
# COMPACT_ATOMS: atom_id res chain seq x y z
N MET A 1 53.20 -1.60 38.41
CA MET A 1 53.07 -2.70 39.39
C MET A 1 52.03 -3.67 38.82
N SER A 2 52.44 -4.69 38.07
CA SER A 2 52.64 -6.10 38.51
C SER A 2 51.33 -6.70 39.07
N THR A 3 50.64 -7.72 38.53
CA THR A 3 50.97 -9.03 37.90
C THR A 3 49.67 -9.56 37.22
N ARG A 4 49.62 -10.09 35.99
CA ARG A 4 49.90 -11.46 35.45
C ARG A 4 49.12 -12.65 36.06
N HIS A 5 48.32 -13.32 35.21
CA HIS A 5 48.11 -14.79 34.96
C HIS A 5 46.73 -14.95 34.28
N GLN A 6 46.52 -15.30 32.99
CA GLN A 6 46.95 -16.43 32.14
C GLN A 6 46.76 -17.81 32.80
N CYS A 7 45.78 -18.62 32.36
CA CYS A 7 45.98 -19.74 31.41
C CYS A 7 44.71 -20.60 31.22
N CYS A 8 44.49 -21.04 29.96
CA CYS A 8 44.05 -22.37 29.45
C CYS A 8 42.87 -23.14 30.12
N SER A 9 42.05 -23.94 29.42
CA SER A 9 42.26 -24.73 28.19
C SER A 9 40.94 -25.28 27.63
N SER A 10 41.02 -25.61 26.35
CA SER A 10 40.12 -26.21 25.36
C SER A 10 39.71 -27.69 25.55
N LEU A 11 38.81 -28.13 24.65
CA LEU A 11 38.50 -29.50 24.14
C LEU A 11 37.34 -30.23 24.86
N SER A 12 36.46 -31.03 24.24
CA SER A 12 36.09 -31.32 22.85
C SER A 12 34.90 -32.32 22.88
N GLN A 13 34.14 -32.39 21.77
CA GLN A 13 33.44 -33.57 21.21
C GLN A 13 32.13 -34.15 21.83
N ALA A 14 31.05 -34.04 21.02
CA ALA A 14 30.38 -35.15 20.27
C ALA A 14 28.89 -35.49 20.55
N SER A 15 28.23 -35.88 19.44
CA SER A 15 26.91 -36.52 19.20
C SER A 15 25.72 -35.56 19.03
N SER A 16 25.20 -35.30 17.82
CA SER A 16 24.50 -36.14 16.81
C SER A 16 23.01 -36.36 17.11
N ALA A 17 22.15 -35.57 16.48
CA ALA A 17 20.78 -35.95 16.14
C ALA A 17 20.39 -35.25 14.83
N THR A 18 20.20 -36.08 13.81
CA THR A 18 19.73 -35.80 12.46
C THR A 18 18.23 -35.48 12.44
N GLU A 19 17.84 -34.41 11.73
CA GLU A 19 16.49 -34.21 11.20
C GLU A 19 16.54 -33.89 9.69
N PRO A 20 15.51 -34.28 8.91
CA PRO A 20 15.66 -34.56 7.49
C PRO A 20 15.49 -33.32 6.60
N GLN A 21 16.38 -33.21 5.60
CA GLN A 21 16.26 -32.29 4.48
C GLN A 21 15.06 -32.66 3.60
N LEU A 22 14.10 -31.75 3.45
CA LEU A 22 13.10 -31.80 2.38
C LEU A 22 13.68 -31.15 1.12
N THR A 23 14.15 -31.99 0.20
CA THR A 23 14.56 -31.61 -1.15
C THR A 23 13.32 -31.26 -1.98
N LEU A 24 13.15 -29.99 -2.34
CA LEU A 24 12.14 -29.56 -3.32
C LEU A 24 12.72 -29.68 -4.74
N CYS A 25 12.47 -30.82 -5.38
CA CYS A 25 12.72 -30.99 -6.81
C CYS A 25 11.82 -30.05 -7.64
N ARG A 26 12.46 -29.23 -8.48
CA ARG A 26 11.81 -28.48 -9.56
C ARG A 26 11.43 -29.45 -10.70
N GLY A 27 10.16 -29.44 -11.13
CA GLY A 27 9.64 -30.15 -12.30
C GLY A 27 8.19 -29.74 -12.62
N PRO A 28 7.75 -29.78 -13.90
CA PRO A 28 6.70 -28.89 -14.43
C PRO A 28 5.27 -29.32 -14.09
N LEU A 29 4.42 -28.33 -13.80
CA LEU A 29 3.00 -28.49 -13.48
C LEU A 29 2.18 -28.88 -14.72
N HIS A 30 1.70 -30.13 -14.76
CA HIS A 30 0.60 -30.55 -15.63
C HIS A 30 -0.61 -31.05 -14.80
N LEU A 31 -1.79 -30.55 -15.20
CA LEU A 31 -3.17 -30.90 -14.87
C LEU A 31 -3.40 -32.03 -13.83
N GLN A 32 -3.90 -31.69 -12.63
CA GLN A 32 -4.50 -32.67 -11.71
C GLN A 32 -6.04 -32.68 -11.79
N SER A 33 -6.62 -33.88 -11.88
CA SER A 33 -8.05 -34.13 -12.11
C SER A 33 -8.95 -33.87 -10.89
N LYS A 34 -10.23 -33.54 -11.16
CA LYS A 34 -11.28 -33.20 -10.17
C LYS A 34 -11.48 -34.25 -9.06
N ALA A 35 -11.06 -35.49 -9.26
CA ALA A 35 -11.19 -36.58 -8.27
C ALA A 35 -10.27 -36.41 -7.05
N LYS A 36 -9.03 -35.92 -7.25
CA LYS A 36 -8.07 -35.71 -6.14
C LYS A 36 -8.49 -34.55 -5.22
N LYS A 37 -9.10 -33.49 -5.78
CA LYS A 37 -9.65 -32.36 -4.98
C LYS A 37 -10.81 -32.79 -4.07
N ARG A 38 -11.67 -33.70 -4.53
CA ARG A 38 -12.79 -34.23 -3.74
C ARG A 38 -12.35 -35.15 -2.60
N ALA A 39 -11.25 -35.89 -2.78
CA ALA A 39 -10.68 -36.73 -1.72
C ALA A 39 -10.03 -35.88 -0.60
N ALA A 40 -9.31 -34.80 -0.96
CA ALA A 40 -8.73 -33.87 -0.01
C ALA A 40 -9.80 -33.12 0.82
N GLN A 41 -10.90 -32.69 0.19
CA GLN A 41 -12.03 -32.07 0.90
C GLN A 41 -12.72 -33.01 1.89
N ARG A 42 -12.86 -34.29 1.56
CA ARG A 42 -13.46 -35.29 2.47
C ARG A 42 -12.55 -35.62 3.65
N ARG A 43 -11.22 -35.58 3.46
CA ARG A 43 -10.23 -35.77 4.51
C ARG A 43 -10.26 -34.60 5.51
N TRP A 44 -10.27 -33.37 5.00
CA TRP A 44 -10.38 -32.15 5.79
C TRP A 44 -11.68 -32.08 6.60
N PHE A 45 -12.82 -32.52 6.01
CA PHE A 45 -14.10 -32.56 6.73
C PHE A 45 -14.11 -33.59 7.86
N ARG A 46 -13.46 -34.74 7.71
CA ARG A 46 -13.32 -35.74 8.79
C ARG A 46 -12.44 -35.23 9.93
N GLU A 47 -11.36 -34.53 9.60
CA GLU A 47 -10.44 -33.94 10.59
C GLU A 47 -11.11 -32.80 11.38
N MET A 48 -11.94 -31.97 10.75
CA MET A 48 -12.71 -30.91 11.44
C MET A 48 -13.84 -31.43 12.33
N THR A 49 -14.44 -32.58 12.02
CA THR A 49 -15.51 -33.16 12.86
C THR A 49 -15.01 -34.04 14.02
N GLY A 50 -13.70 -34.27 14.13
CA GLY A 50 -13.09 -35.14 15.14
C GLY A 50 -12.87 -34.51 16.53
N PHE A 51 -13.07 -33.20 16.68
CA PHE A 51 -12.84 -32.50 17.95
C PHE A 51 -14.14 -32.34 18.77
N LYS A 52 -14.60 -33.43 19.39
CA LYS A 52 -15.50 -33.38 20.55
C LYS A 52 -15.13 -34.46 21.56
N ARG A 53 -14.36 -34.08 22.59
CA ARG A 53 -14.39 -34.62 23.96
C ARG A 53 -13.41 -33.83 24.83
N HIS A 54 -13.88 -32.74 25.45
CA HIS A 54 -13.30 -32.22 26.69
C HIS A 54 -14.41 -31.59 27.54
N PRO A 55 -14.81 -32.21 28.67
CA PRO A 55 -15.91 -31.75 29.50
C PRO A 55 -15.44 -30.74 30.56
N SER A 56 -14.91 -29.58 30.13
CA SER A 56 -14.53 -28.50 31.06
C SER A 56 -14.84 -27.08 30.60
N LEU A 57 -15.41 -26.87 29.41
CA LEU A 57 -15.84 -25.54 28.96
C LEU A 57 -17.29 -25.17 29.35
N LEU A 58 -18.11 -26.13 29.79
CA LEU A 58 -19.50 -25.88 30.18
C LEU A 58 -19.66 -25.32 31.61
N ALA A 59 -18.60 -25.29 32.41
CA ALA A 59 -18.61 -24.76 33.78
C ALA A 59 -18.19 -23.29 33.89
N ARG A 60 -17.79 -22.62 32.79
CA ARG A 60 -17.32 -21.22 32.80
C ARG A 60 -18.26 -20.21 32.12
N LEU A 61 -19.45 -20.63 31.72
CA LEU A 61 -20.46 -19.75 31.12
C LEU A 61 -21.76 -19.63 31.93
N LEU A 62 -21.79 -20.18 33.16
CA LEU A 62 -22.96 -20.09 34.03
C LEU A 62 -23.29 -18.71 34.68
N PRO A 63 -22.51 -17.62 34.56
CA PRO A 63 -22.96 -16.33 35.09
C PRO A 63 -23.78 -15.44 34.13
N TYR A 64 -23.94 -15.78 32.85
CA TYR A 64 -24.49 -14.85 31.84
C TYR A 64 -25.89 -15.19 31.30
N LEU A 65 -26.65 -16.05 31.99
CA LEU A 65 -28.08 -16.25 31.71
C LEU A 65 -28.91 -15.77 32.91
N ALA A 66 -29.07 -14.45 33.02
CA ALA A 66 -30.07 -13.83 33.88
C ALA A 66 -30.95 -12.91 33.03
N ALA A 67 -32.24 -13.25 32.95
CA ALA A 67 -33.29 -12.32 32.53
C ALA A 67 -33.72 -11.47 33.76
N PRO A 68 -34.25 -10.26 33.56
CA PRO A 68 -34.44 -9.28 34.62
C PRO A 68 -35.78 -9.48 35.36
N ASP A 69 -35.90 -10.55 36.13
CA ASP A 69 -36.92 -10.70 37.18
C ASP A 69 -36.61 -11.95 38.03
N GLY A 70 -35.87 -11.74 39.12
CA GLY A 70 -35.45 -12.82 40.01
C GLY A 70 -36.61 -13.68 40.51
N SER A 71 -36.77 -14.89 39.95
CA SER A 71 -37.43 -16.01 40.60
C SER A 71 -36.91 -17.36 40.08
N LEU A 72 -36.41 -18.18 41.00
CA LEU A 72 -36.00 -19.56 40.77
C LEU A 72 -37.19 -20.49 41.01
N LYS A 73 -37.58 -21.28 40.01
CA LYS A 73 -38.34 -22.52 40.24
C LYS A 73 -37.58 -23.73 39.70
N THR A 74 -37.27 -24.61 40.63
CA THR A 74 -36.63 -25.91 40.47
C THR A 74 -37.64 -26.95 39.96
N SER A 75 -37.08 -28.04 39.40
CA SER A 75 -37.70 -29.34 39.05
C SER A 75 -38.14 -29.55 37.59
N ALA A 76 -37.37 -30.37 36.85
CA ALA A 76 -37.84 -31.62 36.21
C ALA A 76 -36.78 -32.26 35.26
N SER A 77 -36.35 -33.46 35.64
CA SER A 77 -36.02 -34.67 34.83
C SER A 77 -35.26 -34.60 33.48
N PRO A 78 -34.19 -35.41 33.28
CA PRO A 78 -33.44 -35.53 32.03
C PRO A 78 -34.16 -36.46 31.04
N ARG A 79 -35.26 -35.99 30.43
CA ARG A 79 -35.90 -36.65 29.27
C ARG A 79 -36.54 -35.68 28.28
N ALA A 80 -36.03 -34.45 28.19
CA ALA A 80 -36.55 -33.40 27.30
C ALA A 80 -35.48 -32.79 26.36
N SER A 81 -34.44 -33.54 25.96
CA SER A 81 -33.34 -33.01 25.13
C SER A 81 -33.27 -33.53 23.69
N GLN A 82 -34.35 -34.12 23.14
CA GLN A 82 -34.37 -34.58 21.74
C GLN A 82 -35.50 -33.97 20.88
N ALA A 83 -36.39 -33.15 21.45
CA ALA A 83 -37.45 -32.46 20.70
C ALA A 83 -37.18 -30.95 20.43
N ALA A 84 -36.11 -30.37 20.97
CA ALA A 84 -35.80 -28.94 20.82
C ALA A 84 -34.85 -28.59 19.66
N HIS A 85 -34.30 -29.58 18.95
CA HIS A 85 -33.36 -29.33 17.83
C HIS A 85 -34.05 -29.16 16.46
N THR A 86 -35.35 -29.42 16.35
CA THR A 86 -36.10 -29.34 15.07
C THR A 86 -36.94 -28.06 14.93
N SER A 87 -37.07 -27.22 15.97
CA SER A 87 -37.86 -25.98 15.91
C SER A 87 -37.04 -24.71 15.62
N VAL A 88 -35.71 -24.74 15.76
CA VAL A 88 -34.83 -23.59 15.49
C VAL A 88 -34.42 -23.49 14.01
N LEU A 89 -34.25 -24.62 13.31
CA LEU A 89 -33.90 -24.63 11.88
C LEU A 89 -35.09 -24.33 10.96
N THR A 90 -36.33 -24.50 11.44
CA THR A 90 -37.54 -24.19 10.68
C THR A 90 -37.92 -22.71 10.75
N ARG A 91 -37.52 -21.99 11.83
CA ARG A 91 -37.67 -20.53 11.92
C ARG A 91 -36.56 -19.74 11.20
N ALA A 92 -35.37 -20.31 11.00
CA ALA A 92 -34.29 -19.67 10.24
C ALA A 92 -34.53 -19.67 8.71
N ARG A 93 -35.36 -20.58 8.18
CA ARG A 93 -35.75 -20.61 6.76
C ARG A 93 -36.93 -19.70 6.41
N ALA A 94 -37.73 -19.26 7.39
CA ALA A 94 -38.89 -18.41 7.16
C ALA A 94 -38.54 -16.90 7.09
N ASN A 95 -37.43 -16.46 7.67
CA ASN A 95 -37.04 -15.04 7.72
C ASN A 95 -36.14 -14.56 6.58
N TYR A 96 -35.71 -15.43 5.67
CA TYR A 96 -34.90 -15.04 4.49
C TYR A 96 -35.74 -14.74 3.23
N ARG A 97 -37.08 -14.74 3.33
CA ARG A 97 -37.99 -14.55 2.19
C ARG A 97 -38.73 -13.21 2.14
N ASN A 98 -38.50 -12.29 3.09
CA ASN A 98 -39.25 -11.03 3.20
C ASN A 98 -38.38 -9.76 3.16
N TRP A 99 -37.41 -9.67 2.24
CA TRP A 99 -36.78 -8.39 1.90
C TRP A 99 -36.58 -8.28 0.39
N CYS A 100 -37.68 -8.00 -0.32
CA CYS A 100 -37.68 -7.46 -1.68
C CYS A 100 -39.05 -6.80 -1.94
N PRO A 101 -39.12 -5.49 -2.25
CA PRO A 101 -40.38 -4.85 -2.64
C PRO A 101 -40.71 -5.14 -4.12
N PRO A 102 -42.01 -5.17 -4.51
CA PRO A 102 -42.42 -5.74 -5.79
C PRO A 102 -42.71 -4.70 -6.89
N HIS A 103 -42.56 -5.16 -8.14
CA HIS A 103 -43.13 -4.68 -9.41
C HIS A 103 -42.61 -3.38 -10.05
N TYR A 104 -41.84 -3.55 -11.14
CA TYR A 104 -42.24 -3.04 -12.45
C TYR A 104 -41.89 -4.09 -13.52
N SER A 105 -42.90 -4.62 -14.17
CA SER A 105 -42.81 -5.52 -15.33
C SER A 105 -43.30 -4.76 -16.56
N ARG A 106 -42.44 -4.64 -17.58
CA ARG A 106 -42.82 -4.66 -19.00
C ARG A 106 -41.57 -4.87 -19.87
N GLY A 107 -41.78 -5.62 -20.94
CA GLY A 107 -40.77 -6.45 -21.60
C GLY A 107 -39.56 -5.73 -22.18
N TYR A 108 -38.47 -6.49 -22.33
CA TYR A 108 -37.57 -6.35 -23.47
C TYR A 108 -36.93 -7.72 -23.77
N GLN A 109 -36.64 -7.92 -25.05
CA GLN A 109 -36.29 -9.18 -25.66
C GLN A 109 -34.92 -9.73 -25.26
N VAL A 110 -34.73 -11.02 -25.56
CA VAL A 110 -33.47 -11.75 -25.46
C VAL A 110 -32.38 -11.06 -26.28
N GLU A 111 -31.41 -10.45 -25.60
CA GLU A 111 -30.16 -9.99 -26.22
C GLU A 111 -28.93 -10.47 -25.43
N LYS A 112 -27.81 -10.47 -26.15
CA LYS A 112 -26.70 -11.43 -26.07
C LYS A 112 -25.85 -11.34 -24.79
N ASP A 113 -25.18 -12.46 -24.52
CA ASP A 113 -24.22 -12.66 -23.42
C ASP A 113 -23.14 -11.55 -23.35
N PRO A 114 -23.13 -10.70 -22.30
CA PRO A 114 -22.18 -9.58 -22.14
C PRO A 114 -20.72 -10.03 -22.05
N ALA A 115 -20.45 -11.27 -21.64
CA ALA A 115 -19.09 -11.80 -21.52
C ALA A 115 -18.45 -12.07 -22.89
N ALA A 116 -19.27 -12.39 -23.90
CA ALA A 116 -18.80 -12.67 -25.25
C ALA A 116 -18.40 -11.39 -26.00
N ASP A 117 -19.05 -10.26 -25.72
CA ASP A 117 -18.79 -8.98 -26.40
C ASP A 117 -17.54 -8.27 -25.84
N ALA A 118 -17.32 -8.34 -24.52
CA ALA A 118 -16.09 -7.87 -23.88
C ALA A 118 -14.84 -8.63 -24.39
N THR A 119 -14.96 -9.95 -24.58
CA THR A 119 -13.89 -10.80 -25.11
C THR A 119 -13.58 -10.50 -26.59
N ARG A 120 -14.59 -10.08 -27.35
CA ARG A 120 -14.46 -9.72 -28.77
C ARG A 120 -13.79 -8.36 -28.95
N GLN A 121 -14.15 -7.38 -28.11
CA GLN A 121 -13.53 -6.06 -28.10
C GLN A 121 -12.06 -6.11 -27.66
N LEU A 122 -11.72 -6.96 -26.68
CA LEU A 122 -10.32 -7.18 -26.26
C LEU A 122 -9.46 -7.78 -27.39
N ARG A 123 -10.01 -8.75 -28.14
CA ARG A 123 -9.29 -9.37 -29.29
C ARG A 123 -9.07 -8.41 -30.46
N ALA A 124 -10.02 -7.51 -30.72
CA ALA A 124 -9.89 -6.48 -31.75
C ALA A 124 -8.86 -5.40 -31.37
N MET A 125 -8.67 -5.15 -30.07
CA MET A 125 -7.68 -4.19 -29.57
C MET A 125 -6.26 -4.79 -29.59
N LEU A 126 -6.10 -6.08 -29.26
CA LEU A 126 -4.81 -6.79 -29.27
C LEU A 126 -4.26 -7.09 -30.66
N THR A 127 -5.10 -7.12 -31.70
CA THR A 127 -4.66 -7.30 -33.10
C THR A 127 -4.09 -6.04 -33.74
N ARG A 128 -4.28 -4.86 -33.13
CA ARG A 128 -3.70 -3.59 -33.60
C ARG A 128 -2.29 -3.29 -33.08
N PHE A 129 -1.73 -4.12 -32.19
CA PHE A 129 -0.48 -3.85 -31.47
C PHE A 129 0.61 -4.94 -31.60
N ALA A 130 0.60 -5.78 -32.64
CA ALA A 130 1.65 -6.78 -32.84
C ALA A 130 2.61 -6.38 -33.99
N PRO A 131 3.90 -6.13 -33.73
CA PRO A 131 4.92 -6.19 -34.78
C PRO A 131 5.21 -7.65 -35.11
N ARG A 132 5.24 -7.98 -36.41
CA ARG A 132 5.70 -9.27 -36.93
C ARG A 132 7.21 -9.41 -36.70
N LEU A 133 7.64 -10.12 -35.66
CA LEU A 133 9.03 -10.59 -35.58
C LEU A 133 9.22 -11.80 -36.51
N ARG A 134 10.00 -11.60 -37.58
CA ARG A 134 10.61 -12.70 -38.33
C ARG A 134 11.76 -13.27 -37.50
N LEU A 135 11.69 -14.56 -37.20
CA LEU A 135 12.80 -15.32 -36.63
C LEU A 135 13.95 -15.38 -37.66
N GLN A 136 15.09 -14.79 -37.33
CA GLN A 136 16.36 -15.08 -38.00
C GLN A 136 17.05 -16.26 -37.30
N SER A 137 17.74 -17.06 -38.12
CA SER A 137 18.32 -18.38 -37.84
C SER A 137 19.45 -18.40 -36.79
N PRO A 138 19.70 -19.57 -36.16
CA PRO A 138 20.73 -19.72 -35.14
C PRO A 138 22.12 -19.91 -35.75
N ALA A 139 22.85 -18.82 -35.95
CA ALA A 139 24.27 -18.86 -36.31
C ALA A 139 25.00 -17.61 -35.80
N ALA A 140 25.16 -17.51 -34.48
CA ALA A 140 26.13 -16.60 -33.85
C ALA A 140 26.39 -17.01 -32.38
N VAL A 141 26.76 -18.28 -32.16
CA VAL A 141 27.32 -18.71 -30.87
C VAL A 141 28.84 -18.57 -30.94
N ARG A 142 29.33 -17.38 -30.56
CA ARG A 142 30.65 -17.05 -29.98
C ARG A 142 31.07 -15.65 -30.43
N ALA A 143 30.89 -14.67 -29.55
CA ALA A 143 31.84 -13.58 -29.35
C ALA A 143 31.44 -12.79 -28.10
N LEU A 144 32.43 -12.52 -27.25
CA LEU A 144 32.51 -11.42 -26.28
C LEU A 144 31.78 -11.60 -24.95
N SER A 145 32.49 -12.26 -24.03
CA SER A 145 32.63 -11.77 -22.66
C SER A 145 33.39 -10.44 -22.68
N SER A 146 32.77 -9.40 -23.22
CA SER A 146 33.07 -8.02 -22.79
C SER A 146 32.05 -7.72 -21.72
N ALA A 147 32.48 -7.33 -20.52
CA ALA A 147 31.58 -6.72 -19.56
C ALA A 147 30.79 -5.64 -20.31
N ALA A 148 29.47 -5.82 -20.43
CA ALA A 148 28.62 -4.76 -20.94
C ALA A 148 28.97 -3.50 -20.16
N PRO A 149 29.14 -2.33 -20.81
CA PRO A 149 29.34 -1.09 -20.08
C PRO A 149 28.24 -1.01 -19.02
N ALA A 150 28.62 -0.75 -17.77
CA ALA A 150 27.66 -0.62 -16.69
C ALA A 150 26.57 0.35 -17.16
N ALA A 151 25.31 -0.09 -17.15
CA ALA A 151 24.21 0.72 -17.62
C ALA A 151 24.23 2.05 -16.86
N SER A 152 24.09 3.17 -17.57
CA SER A 152 24.02 4.48 -16.93
C SER A 152 22.92 4.50 -15.86
N PRO A 153 23.12 5.20 -14.73
CA PRO A 153 22.15 5.22 -13.65
C PRO A 153 20.83 5.86 -14.09
N LEU A 154 19.73 5.43 -13.47
CA LEU A 154 18.45 6.12 -13.54
C LEU A 154 18.56 7.44 -12.77
N LYS A 155 18.83 8.52 -13.50
CA LYS A 155 18.81 9.89 -12.97
C LYS A 155 17.39 10.34 -12.62
N VAL A 156 17.14 10.67 -11.36
CA VAL A 156 15.85 11.15 -10.85
C VAL A 156 16.04 12.50 -10.18
N LEU A 157 15.17 13.46 -10.47
CA LEU A 157 15.12 14.72 -9.75
C LEU A 157 14.10 14.62 -8.61
N VAL A 158 14.55 14.73 -7.37
CA VAL A 158 13.69 14.76 -6.17
C VAL A 158 13.34 16.20 -5.84
N ILE A 159 12.05 16.48 -5.75
CA ILE A 159 11.51 17.80 -5.41
C ILE A 159 11.06 17.76 -3.95
N ASP A 160 11.88 18.35 -3.07
CA ASP A 160 11.49 18.50 -1.68
C ASP A 160 10.63 19.76 -1.51
N GLY A 161 9.32 19.56 -1.42
CA GLY A 161 8.34 20.65 -1.39
C GLY A 161 8.31 21.44 -0.08
N TYR A 162 8.94 20.96 1.00
CA TYR A 162 8.91 21.62 2.31
C TYR A 162 9.60 22.99 2.27
N SER A 163 9.10 23.93 3.06
CA SER A 163 9.83 25.19 3.31
C SER A 163 11.04 24.97 4.21
N PRO A 164 12.03 25.89 4.26
CA PRO A 164 13.17 25.80 5.17
C PRO A 164 12.76 25.56 6.63
N GLU A 165 11.73 26.27 7.10
CA GLU A 165 11.22 26.14 8.48
C GLU A 165 10.59 24.76 8.69
N GLY A 166 9.82 24.28 7.72
CA GLY A 166 9.20 22.95 7.79
C GLY A 166 10.23 21.81 7.84
N ARG A 167 11.36 21.94 7.12
CA ARG A 167 12.46 20.97 7.20
C ARG A 167 13.15 21.02 8.56
N ALA A 168 13.43 22.21 9.08
CA ALA A 168 14.03 22.39 10.40
C ALA A 168 13.14 21.81 11.52
N ASP A 169 11.81 21.97 11.43
CA ASP A 169 10.86 21.42 12.39
C ASP A 169 10.85 19.88 12.39
N LEU A 170 10.98 19.25 11.22
CA LEU A 170 11.10 17.78 11.10
C LEU A 170 12.39 17.29 11.76
N GLU A 171 13.52 17.91 11.41
CA GLU A 171 14.84 17.54 11.95
C GLU A 171 14.90 17.73 13.48
N ALA A 172 14.35 18.83 13.99
CA ALA A 172 14.29 19.11 15.43
C ALA A 172 13.46 18.07 16.20
N GLY A 173 12.45 17.47 15.56
CA GLY A 173 11.67 16.36 16.12
C GLY A 173 12.25 14.97 15.86
N GLY A 174 13.41 14.89 15.22
CA GLY A 174 14.11 13.64 14.90
C GLY A 174 13.54 12.88 13.69
N ALA A 175 12.68 13.51 12.88
CA ALA A 175 12.19 12.93 11.63
C ALA A 175 13.21 13.15 10.50
N SER A 176 13.24 12.23 9.53
CA SER A 176 14.03 12.42 8.31
C SER A 176 13.42 13.52 7.43
N THR A 177 14.27 14.24 6.69
CA THR A 177 13.76 15.14 5.64
C THR A 177 13.08 14.35 4.53
N ALA A 178 12.06 14.95 3.93
CA ALA A 178 11.26 14.27 2.92
C ALA A 178 12.10 13.90 1.68
N GLY A 179 13.05 14.74 1.28
CA GLY A 179 14.00 14.44 0.23
C GLY A 179 14.84 13.19 0.50
N LYS A 180 15.33 13.01 1.74
CA LYS A 180 16.09 11.82 2.15
C LYS A 180 15.23 10.55 2.07
N LEU A 181 14.01 10.61 2.60
CA LEU A 181 13.06 9.49 2.54
C LEU A 181 12.76 9.07 1.09
N TYR A 182 12.66 10.05 0.18
CA TYR A 182 12.44 9.76 -1.23
C TYR A 182 13.65 9.14 -1.92
N ILE A 183 14.87 9.58 -1.61
CA ILE A 183 16.09 8.93 -2.11
C ILE A 183 16.13 7.46 -1.67
N ASP A 184 15.87 7.20 -0.39
CA ASP A 184 15.86 5.84 0.16
C ASP A 184 14.76 4.98 -0.46
N LEU A 185 13.55 5.54 -0.61
CA LEU A 185 12.43 4.89 -1.28
C LEU A 185 12.76 4.52 -2.73
N LEU A 186 13.36 5.45 -3.50
CA LEU A 186 13.74 5.21 -4.90
C LEU A 186 14.81 4.13 -5.01
N ASN A 187 15.85 4.18 -4.15
CA ASN A 187 16.92 3.19 -4.11
C ASN A 187 16.38 1.78 -3.77
N LYS A 188 15.52 1.67 -2.75
CA LYS A 188 14.89 0.40 -2.37
C LYS A 188 13.88 -0.11 -3.41
N SER A 189 13.35 0.77 -4.25
CA SER A 189 12.34 0.44 -5.26
C SER A 189 12.93 0.11 -6.63
N ALA A 190 14.20 0.44 -6.88
CA ALA A 190 14.84 0.12 -8.13
C ALA A 190 14.97 -1.40 -8.32
N PRO A 191 14.73 -1.93 -9.54
CA PRO A 191 15.02 -3.33 -9.83
C PRO A 191 16.49 -3.66 -9.57
N ALA A 192 16.78 -4.92 -9.20
CA ALA A 192 18.15 -5.36 -8.99
C ALA A 192 19.03 -5.06 -10.23
N GLY A 193 20.18 -4.42 -9.99
CA GLY A 193 21.12 -4.01 -11.04
C GLY A 193 20.82 -2.65 -11.68
N VAL A 194 19.77 -1.95 -11.26
CA VAL A 194 19.52 -0.55 -11.66
C VAL A 194 20.04 0.37 -10.56
N GLU A 195 21.08 1.14 -10.86
CA GLU A 195 21.54 2.23 -9.99
C GLU A 195 20.63 3.45 -10.16
N VAL A 196 20.28 4.12 -9.05
CA VAL A 196 19.52 5.38 -9.06
C VAL A 196 20.44 6.50 -8.61
N ALA A 197 20.55 7.54 -9.43
CA ALA A 197 21.27 8.77 -9.09
C ALA A 197 20.23 9.87 -8.87
N SER A 198 20.19 10.44 -7.66
CA SER A 198 19.18 11.43 -7.29
C SER A 198 19.80 12.78 -6.98
N ASP A 199 19.28 13.84 -7.59
CA ASP A 199 19.52 15.21 -7.17
C ASP A 199 18.30 15.72 -6.41
N VAL A 200 18.50 16.57 -5.40
CA VAL A 200 17.41 17.18 -4.62
C VAL A 200 17.37 18.68 -4.88
N VAL A 201 16.17 19.21 -5.11
CA VAL A 201 15.92 20.65 -5.18
C VAL A 201 14.79 21.08 -4.26
N TYR A 202 14.81 22.35 -3.86
CA TYR A 202 13.96 22.92 -2.82
C TYR A 202 13.16 24.11 -3.35
N PRO A 203 12.07 23.91 -4.10
CA PRO A 203 11.35 24.99 -4.77
C PRO A 203 10.66 26.01 -3.84
N ALA A 204 10.52 25.67 -2.55
CA ALA A 204 10.02 26.59 -1.54
C ALA A 204 11.10 27.59 -1.03
N ASP A 205 12.37 27.35 -1.36
CA ASP A 205 13.47 28.23 -0.98
C ASP A 205 13.50 29.48 -1.88
N SER A 206 13.96 30.60 -1.34
CA SER A 206 13.88 31.90 -2.02
C SER A 206 14.81 31.99 -3.23
N ASP A 207 15.95 31.31 -3.18
CA ASP A 207 17.01 31.27 -4.20
C ASP A 207 16.83 30.15 -5.24
N PHE A 208 15.79 29.32 -5.12
CA PHE A 208 15.53 28.22 -6.04
C PHE A 208 15.52 28.65 -7.50
N GLN A 209 16.33 27.93 -8.30
CA GLN A 209 16.32 27.99 -9.75
C GLN A 209 15.97 26.62 -10.32
N SER A 210 15.16 26.60 -11.37
CA SER A 210 14.83 25.37 -12.09
C SER A 210 16.10 24.74 -12.64
N PRO A 211 16.40 23.46 -12.33
CA PRO A 211 17.50 22.76 -12.97
C PRO A 211 17.18 22.50 -14.45
N GLU A 212 18.20 22.07 -15.19
CA GLU A 212 18.05 21.62 -16.58
C GLU A 212 17.35 20.25 -16.61
N LEU A 213 16.04 20.26 -16.91
CA LEU A 213 15.17 19.08 -16.83
C LEU A 213 15.58 17.93 -17.77
N SER A 214 16.22 18.23 -18.91
CA SER A 214 16.70 17.27 -19.91
C SER A 214 17.66 16.21 -19.34
N LYS A 215 18.30 16.48 -18.20
CA LYS A 215 19.26 15.58 -17.53
C LYS A 215 18.60 14.42 -16.79
N TYR A 216 17.29 14.48 -16.55
CA TYR A 216 16.58 13.53 -15.70
C TYR A 216 15.65 12.63 -16.49
N HIS A 217 15.53 11.39 -16.02
CA HIS A 217 14.62 10.39 -16.58
C HIS A 217 13.26 10.35 -15.88
N ALA A 218 13.18 10.91 -14.68
CA ALA A 218 11.98 10.99 -13.88
C ALA A 218 12.08 12.14 -12.87
N VAL A 219 10.92 12.59 -12.40
CA VAL A 219 10.81 13.54 -11.28
C VAL A 219 10.01 12.89 -10.14
N ALA A 220 10.52 12.96 -8.92
CA ALA A 220 9.87 12.46 -7.73
C ALA A 220 9.50 13.63 -6.80
N TRP A 221 8.25 13.70 -6.37
CA TRP A 221 7.70 14.80 -5.58
C TRP A 221 7.42 14.33 -4.15
N THR A 222 8.00 15.01 -3.17
CA THR A 222 7.76 14.70 -1.76
C THR A 222 6.40 15.21 -1.27
N GLY A 223 6.03 14.81 -0.05
CA GLY A 223 5.01 15.51 0.73
C GLY A 223 5.45 16.94 1.13
N CYS A 224 4.52 17.74 1.63
CA CYS A 224 4.79 19.11 2.07
C CYS A 224 3.78 19.55 3.15
N SER A 225 4.14 20.54 3.96
CA SER A 225 3.25 21.19 4.94
C SER A 225 2.52 22.42 4.41
N LEU A 226 2.73 22.81 3.15
CA LEU A 226 2.01 23.90 2.48
C LEU A 226 0.58 23.50 2.12
N THR A 227 -0.22 24.49 1.72
CA THR A 227 -1.64 24.33 1.35
C THR A 227 -1.81 24.67 -0.13
N ILE A 228 -2.20 23.71 -0.95
CA ILE A 228 -2.15 23.83 -2.43
C ILE A 228 -3.07 24.93 -2.97
N HIS A 229 -4.14 25.21 -2.24
CA HIS A 229 -5.16 26.19 -2.61
C HIS A 229 -4.90 27.57 -1.99
N ASP A 230 -3.76 27.78 -1.31
CA ASP A 230 -3.28 29.11 -0.96
C ASP A 230 -2.58 29.75 -2.18
N ALA A 231 -3.37 30.37 -3.05
CA ALA A 231 -2.89 31.00 -4.27
C ALA A 231 -2.00 32.23 -4.04
N GLN A 232 -1.91 32.75 -2.80
CA GLN A 232 -1.07 33.90 -2.46
C GLN A 232 0.34 33.48 -2.02
N ASP A 233 0.53 32.22 -1.65
CA ASP A 233 1.85 31.70 -1.30
C ASP A 233 2.69 31.43 -2.56
N VAL A 234 3.73 32.24 -2.74
CA VAL A 234 4.67 32.12 -3.87
C VAL A 234 5.36 30.75 -3.90
N ARG A 235 5.56 30.10 -2.74
CA ARG A 235 6.16 28.76 -2.65
C ARG A 235 5.25 27.69 -3.28
N VAL A 236 3.94 27.89 -3.20
CA VAL A 236 2.93 27.00 -3.79
C VAL A 236 2.86 27.21 -5.30
N THR A 237 2.70 28.47 -5.74
CA THR A 237 2.57 28.79 -7.17
C THR A 237 3.84 28.42 -7.95
N LYS A 238 5.04 28.64 -7.39
CA LYS A 238 6.32 28.18 -7.98
C LYS A 238 6.33 26.67 -8.23
N GLN A 239 5.84 25.86 -7.29
CA GLN A 239 5.82 24.41 -7.42
C GLN A 239 4.81 23.93 -8.46
N ILE A 240 3.62 24.53 -8.48
CA ILE A 240 2.60 24.25 -9.50
C ILE A 240 3.14 24.58 -10.91
N ASP A 241 3.77 25.75 -11.07
CA ASP A 241 4.33 26.16 -12.36
C ASP A 241 5.52 25.30 -12.78
N PHE A 242 6.31 24.82 -11.81
CA PHE A 242 7.37 23.88 -12.10
C PHE A 242 6.82 22.53 -12.58
N ALA A 243 5.78 21.99 -11.94
CA ALA A 243 5.11 20.77 -12.41
C ALA A 243 4.50 20.92 -13.82
N LYS A 244 3.95 22.10 -14.15
CA LYS A 244 3.48 22.39 -15.53
C LYS A 244 4.60 22.28 -16.56
N LYS A 245 5.81 22.77 -16.25
CA LYS A 245 6.99 22.64 -17.11
C LYS A 245 7.40 21.18 -17.28
N VAL A 246 7.39 20.39 -16.20
CA VAL A 246 7.71 18.95 -16.28
C VAL A 246 6.69 18.20 -17.16
N PHE A 247 5.40 18.53 -17.07
CA PHE A 247 4.37 18.00 -18.00
C PHE A 247 4.61 18.40 -19.47
N GLU A 248 5.13 19.61 -19.74
CA GLU A 248 5.47 20.08 -21.09
C GLU A 248 6.65 19.33 -21.71
N GLU A 249 7.65 18.99 -20.89
CA GLU A 249 8.81 18.18 -21.29
C GLU A 249 8.45 16.70 -21.45
N GLY A 250 7.40 16.23 -20.77
CA GLY A 250 6.94 14.85 -20.84
C GLY A 250 7.75 13.88 -19.97
N ILE A 251 8.53 14.41 -19.02
CA ILE A 251 9.27 13.59 -18.06
C ILE A 251 8.27 12.95 -17.09
N PRO A 252 8.32 11.63 -16.87
CA PRO A 252 7.37 10.95 -15.99
C PRO A 252 7.57 11.38 -14.53
N GLN A 253 6.46 11.51 -13.81
CA GLN A 253 6.43 12.04 -12.45
C GLN A 253 5.77 11.07 -11.47
N TYR A 254 6.30 11.02 -10.24
CA TYR A 254 5.71 10.26 -9.14
C TYR A 254 5.76 11.02 -7.82
N GLY A 255 4.84 10.76 -6.89
CA GLY A 255 5.01 11.24 -5.52
C GLY A 255 3.88 10.91 -4.55
N SER A 256 3.96 11.49 -3.35
CA SER A 256 3.08 11.25 -2.23
C SER A 256 2.52 12.56 -1.65
N CYS A 257 1.34 12.47 -1.05
CA CYS A 257 0.61 13.53 -0.38
C CYS A 257 0.48 14.81 -1.24
N TRP A 258 1.34 15.81 -1.01
CA TRP A 258 1.43 17.04 -1.78
C TRP A 258 1.53 16.81 -3.29
N ALA A 259 2.24 15.76 -3.72
CA ALA A 259 2.38 15.41 -5.12
C ALA A 259 1.05 15.13 -5.82
N ALA A 260 0.08 14.49 -5.14
CA ALA A 260 -1.24 14.23 -5.73
C ALA A 260 -1.99 15.54 -6.02
N GLN A 261 -1.84 16.51 -5.13
CA GLN A 261 -2.43 17.83 -5.28
C GLN A 261 -1.73 18.65 -6.35
N ILE A 262 -0.40 18.60 -6.42
CA ILE A 262 0.40 19.23 -7.48
C ILE A 262 0.02 18.66 -8.85
N ALA A 263 -0.06 17.32 -8.99
CA ALA A 263 -0.42 16.66 -10.23
C ALA A 263 -1.79 17.14 -10.76
N VAL A 264 -2.77 17.22 -9.87
CA VAL A 264 -4.13 17.68 -10.16
C VAL A 264 -4.14 19.17 -10.49
N ALA A 265 -3.58 20.02 -9.64
CA ALA A 265 -3.62 21.48 -9.80
C ALA A 265 -2.86 21.95 -11.05
N ALA A 266 -1.68 21.38 -11.32
CA ALA A 266 -0.88 21.71 -12.51
C ALA A 266 -1.59 21.34 -13.82
N ALA A 267 -2.46 20.33 -13.80
CA ALA A 267 -3.28 19.91 -14.93
C ALA A 267 -4.67 20.59 -15.01
N GLY A 268 -4.95 21.54 -14.11
CA GLY A 268 -6.19 22.33 -14.11
C GLY A 268 -7.35 21.75 -13.29
N GLY A 269 -7.07 20.80 -12.39
CA GLY A 269 -8.03 20.31 -11.40
C GLY A 269 -8.05 21.16 -10.13
N HIS A 270 -8.84 20.73 -9.14
CA HIS A 270 -9.01 21.47 -7.88
C HIS A 270 -8.81 20.58 -6.65
N CYS A 271 -8.23 21.19 -5.62
CA CYS A 271 -8.06 20.63 -4.29
C CYS A 271 -8.62 21.61 -3.26
N GLY A 272 -8.90 21.13 -2.05
CA GLY A 272 -9.39 21.96 -0.96
C GLY A 272 -9.19 21.28 0.38
N ALA A 273 -9.50 21.99 1.46
CA ALA A 273 -9.51 21.40 2.79
C ALA A 273 -10.45 20.18 2.83
N ASN A 274 -9.98 19.09 3.43
CA ASN A 274 -10.82 17.92 3.65
C ASN A 274 -11.91 18.27 4.67
N PRO A 275 -13.20 18.09 4.33
CA PRO A 275 -14.32 18.45 5.21
C PRO A 275 -14.35 17.63 6.52
N ARG A 276 -13.65 16.50 6.58
CA ARG A 276 -13.47 15.68 7.78
C ARG A 276 -12.25 16.09 8.61
N GLY A 277 -11.51 17.12 8.17
CA GLY A 277 -10.31 17.60 8.81
C GLY A 277 -9.09 16.74 8.50
N ARG A 278 -8.20 16.62 9.48
CA ARG A 278 -6.92 15.93 9.31
C ARG A 278 -7.09 14.41 9.26
N GLU A 279 -6.46 13.76 8.29
CA GLU A 279 -6.15 12.33 8.35
C GLU A 279 -4.70 12.17 8.82
N MET A 280 -4.47 11.45 9.91
CA MET A 280 -3.13 11.26 10.50
C MET A 280 -2.99 9.83 11.03
N GLY A 281 -1.80 9.25 10.89
CA GLY A 281 -1.50 7.91 11.39
C GLY A 281 -1.68 6.88 10.28
N ILE A 282 -2.69 6.03 10.42
CA ILE A 282 -3.00 4.97 9.46
C ILE A 282 -4.30 5.31 8.74
N ALA A 283 -4.22 5.55 7.44
CA ALA A 283 -5.37 5.56 6.55
C ALA A 283 -5.87 4.12 6.41
N ARG A 284 -7.11 3.90 6.85
CA ARG A 284 -7.71 2.56 6.89
C ARG A 284 -8.49 2.27 5.62
N LYS A 285 -8.43 1.02 5.16
CA LYS A 285 -9.29 0.45 4.11
C LYS A 285 -9.30 1.29 2.84
N ILE A 286 -8.11 1.65 2.36
CA ILE A 286 -7.98 2.26 1.04
C ILE A 286 -8.35 1.20 0.02
N GLU A 287 -9.46 1.41 -0.68
CA GLU A 287 -9.97 0.51 -1.71
C GLU A 287 -9.63 1.08 -3.09
N LEU A 288 -9.03 0.23 -3.93
CA LEU A 288 -8.79 0.55 -5.33
C LEU A 288 -10.10 0.60 -6.11
N SER A 289 -10.26 1.63 -6.94
CA SER A 289 -11.35 1.71 -7.92
C SER A 289 -11.20 0.61 -8.99
N PRO A 290 -12.24 0.34 -9.81
CA PRO A 290 -12.08 -0.54 -10.98
C PRO A 290 -10.90 -0.15 -11.87
N GLU A 291 -10.71 1.15 -12.09
CA GLU A 291 -9.58 1.73 -12.82
C GLU A 291 -8.26 1.46 -12.09
N GLY A 292 -8.21 1.68 -10.77
CA GLY A 292 -7.04 1.40 -9.94
C GLY A 292 -6.59 -0.05 -9.99
N ARG A 293 -7.52 -1.00 -9.90
CA ARG A 293 -7.22 -2.45 -10.01
C ARG A 293 -6.67 -2.86 -11.37
N ALA A 294 -7.01 -2.10 -12.42
CA ALA A 294 -6.51 -2.33 -13.78
C ALA A 294 -5.24 -1.52 -14.09
N HIS A 295 -4.86 -0.58 -13.24
CA HIS A 295 -3.78 0.37 -13.51
C HIS A 295 -2.39 -0.21 -13.15
N PRO A 296 -1.35 -0.04 -13.99
CA PRO A 296 -0.02 -0.62 -13.74
C PRO A 296 0.64 -0.19 -12.43
N MET A 297 0.29 1.01 -11.92
CA MET A 297 0.76 1.51 -10.63
C MET A 297 0.50 0.54 -9.47
N PHE A 298 -0.61 -0.22 -9.51
CA PHE A 298 -1.02 -1.12 -8.44
C PHE A 298 -0.79 -2.60 -8.75
N GLU A 299 -0.03 -2.92 -9.80
CA GLU A 299 0.30 -4.31 -10.11
C GLU A 299 1.01 -4.99 -8.92
N GLY A 300 0.37 -6.01 -8.36
CA GLY A 300 0.87 -6.76 -7.21
C GLY A 300 0.45 -6.23 -5.84
N LYS A 301 -0.29 -5.11 -5.76
CA LYS A 301 -0.84 -4.58 -4.50
C LYS A 301 -2.20 -5.22 -4.19
N PRO A 302 -2.54 -5.50 -2.91
CA PRO A 302 -3.90 -5.83 -2.51
C PRO A 302 -4.91 -4.78 -2.97
N SER A 303 -6.14 -5.20 -3.28
CA SER A 303 -7.19 -4.26 -3.73
C SER A 303 -7.77 -3.40 -2.59
N VAL A 304 -7.57 -3.82 -1.35
CA VAL A 304 -7.87 -3.04 -0.14
C VAL A 304 -6.64 -3.15 0.75
N PHE A 305 -6.15 -2.02 1.24
CA PHE A 305 -4.96 -1.97 2.10
C PHE A 305 -5.00 -0.77 3.05
N ASP A 306 -4.17 -0.83 4.08
CA ASP A 306 -3.88 0.29 4.97
C ASP A 306 -2.56 0.99 4.59
N ALA A 307 -2.43 2.28 4.88
CA ALA A 307 -1.22 3.06 4.56
C ALA A 307 -0.95 4.17 5.58
N PHE A 308 0.31 4.61 5.70
CA PHE A 308 0.67 5.77 6.52
C PHE A 308 0.14 7.07 5.91
N THR A 309 -0.45 7.95 6.71
CA THR A 309 -1.07 9.17 6.19
C THR A 309 -0.84 10.38 7.09
N SER A 310 -0.80 11.56 6.46
CA SER A 310 -0.67 12.85 7.11
C SER A 310 -1.08 13.96 6.13
N HIS A 311 -2.34 14.37 6.15
CA HIS A 311 -2.82 15.47 5.32
C HIS A 311 -4.02 16.21 5.96
N ASN A 312 -4.32 17.40 5.45
CA ASN A 312 -5.53 18.16 5.78
C ASN A 312 -6.40 18.44 4.56
N ASP A 313 -5.90 18.13 3.37
CA ASP A 313 -6.42 18.60 2.09
C ASP A 313 -6.73 17.38 1.23
N GLU A 314 -7.75 17.49 0.39
CA GLU A 314 -8.12 16.45 -0.56
C GLU A 314 -8.27 17.01 -1.98
N VAL A 315 -8.14 16.13 -2.97
CA VAL A 315 -8.54 16.42 -4.34
C VAL A 315 -10.05 16.46 -4.41
N THR A 316 -10.61 17.59 -4.84
CA THR A 316 -12.06 17.79 -4.94
C THR A 316 -12.58 17.62 -6.37
N HIS A 317 -11.78 17.98 -7.38
CA HIS A 317 -12.14 17.86 -8.78
C HIS A 317 -10.94 17.39 -9.61
N MET A 318 -11.12 16.28 -10.33
CA MET A 318 -10.10 15.76 -11.24
C MET A 318 -9.98 16.61 -12.51
N PRO A 319 -8.76 16.84 -13.04
CA PRO A 319 -8.55 17.49 -14.33
C PRO A 319 -8.97 16.55 -15.49
N PRO A 320 -9.16 17.09 -16.70
CA PRO A 320 -9.19 16.27 -17.92
C PRO A 320 -7.94 15.38 -18.02
N GLY A 321 -8.13 14.09 -18.29
CA GLY A 321 -7.04 13.11 -18.33
C GLY A 321 -6.60 12.58 -16.96
N GLY A 322 -7.27 13.00 -15.88
CA GLY A 322 -7.05 12.49 -14.53
C GLY A 322 -7.96 11.30 -14.19
N LEU A 323 -7.41 10.30 -13.51
CA LEU A 323 -8.11 9.15 -12.95
C LEU A 323 -7.96 9.12 -11.43
N ALA A 324 -9.06 8.90 -10.72
CA ALA A 324 -9.04 8.55 -9.30
C ALA A 324 -8.94 7.02 -9.17
N LEU A 325 -7.84 6.54 -8.60
CA LEU A 325 -7.48 5.12 -8.59
C LEU A 325 -7.84 4.41 -7.29
N GLY A 326 -8.21 5.15 -6.24
CA GLY A 326 -8.66 4.57 -4.98
C GLY A 326 -9.01 5.64 -3.96
N GLY A 327 -9.67 5.22 -2.89
CA GLY A 327 -10.14 6.08 -1.82
C GLY A 327 -10.52 5.27 -0.59
N ASN A 328 -10.83 5.95 0.52
CA ASN A 328 -11.43 5.34 1.69
C ASN A 328 -12.62 6.18 2.16
N ASP A 329 -13.23 5.79 3.28
CA ASP A 329 -14.35 6.54 3.86
C ASP A 329 -13.94 7.99 4.22
N PHE A 330 -12.69 8.19 4.66
CA PHE A 330 -12.20 9.49 5.13
C PHE A 330 -11.85 10.45 3.98
N THR A 331 -11.13 9.97 2.97
CA THR A 331 -10.62 10.74 1.83
C THR A 331 -10.98 10.04 0.54
N LYS A 332 -11.79 10.69 -0.29
CA LYS A 332 -12.38 10.07 -1.49
C LYS A 332 -11.35 9.74 -2.56
N VAL A 333 -10.25 10.49 -2.60
CA VAL A 333 -9.17 10.33 -3.58
C VAL A 333 -7.86 10.12 -2.82
N GLN A 334 -7.44 8.86 -2.72
CA GLN A 334 -6.19 8.44 -2.10
C GLN A 334 -5.08 8.15 -3.13
N ALA A 335 -5.43 8.03 -4.42
CA ALA A 335 -4.47 7.82 -5.49
C ALA A 335 -4.99 8.39 -6.82
N VAL A 336 -4.07 8.96 -7.61
CA VAL A 336 -4.36 9.56 -8.91
C VAL A 336 -3.34 9.15 -9.96
N ALA A 337 -3.79 9.06 -11.21
CA ALA A 337 -2.94 9.09 -12.39
C ALA A 337 -3.42 10.20 -13.31
N VAL A 338 -2.55 11.13 -13.66
CA VAL A 338 -2.87 12.31 -14.46
C VAL A 338 -2.01 12.32 -15.71
N ARG A 339 -2.65 12.19 -16.88
CA ARG A 339 -2.03 12.50 -18.17
C ARG A 339 -2.31 13.95 -18.50
N HIS A 340 -1.27 14.76 -18.65
CA HIS A 340 -1.43 16.15 -19.09
C HIS A 340 -0.29 16.55 -20.03
N LYS A 341 -0.63 17.22 -21.14
CA LYS A 341 0.31 17.54 -22.23
C LYS A 341 1.08 16.29 -22.67
N LYS A 342 2.41 16.27 -22.49
CA LYS A 342 3.28 15.14 -22.90
C LYS A 342 3.60 14.17 -21.76
N GLY A 343 3.26 14.51 -20.53
CA GLY A 343 3.69 13.78 -19.34
C GLY A 343 2.59 12.99 -18.65
N ASP A 344 3.03 11.98 -17.90
CA ASP A 344 2.22 11.21 -16.97
C ASP A 344 2.72 11.48 -15.54
N PHE A 345 1.79 11.71 -14.62
CA PHE A 345 2.06 11.91 -13.20
C PHE A 345 1.20 10.96 -12.37
N TRP A 346 1.83 10.01 -11.70
CA TRP A 346 1.19 9.10 -10.75
C TRP A 346 1.43 9.59 -9.32
N ALA A 347 0.41 9.63 -8.48
CA ALA A 347 0.61 10.07 -7.11
C ALA A 347 -0.38 9.42 -6.15
N VAL A 348 0.04 9.32 -4.90
CA VAL A 348 -0.77 8.82 -3.78
C VAL A 348 -0.93 9.91 -2.75
N GLN A 349 -2.02 9.92 -1.99
CA GLN A 349 -2.26 10.88 -0.92
C GLN A 349 -1.61 10.43 0.40
N TYR A 350 -1.44 9.11 0.57
CA TYR A 350 -0.69 8.47 1.66
C TYR A 350 0.82 8.44 1.38
N HIS A 351 1.60 7.96 2.35
CA HIS A 351 3.07 8.02 2.38
C HIS A 351 3.73 6.64 2.31
N PRO A 352 4.01 6.11 1.10
CA PRO A 352 4.73 4.84 0.93
C PRO A 352 6.19 4.93 1.40
N GLU A 353 6.76 6.14 1.49
CA GLU A 353 8.11 6.41 1.97
C GLU A 353 8.25 6.31 3.50
N TYR A 354 7.12 6.31 4.24
CA TYR A 354 7.16 6.18 5.70
C TYR A 354 7.27 4.73 6.12
N ASP A 355 7.92 4.53 7.26
CA ASP A 355 7.81 3.36 8.11
C ASP A 355 7.25 3.76 9.49
N LEU A 356 7.25 2.82 10.43
CA LEU A 356 6.79 3.08 11.79
C LEU A 356 7.62 4.14 12.53
N HIS A 357 8.94 4.18 12.31
CA HIS A 357 9.81 5.15 12.96
C HIS A 357 9.49 6.55 12.47
N GLU A 358 9.38 6.74 11.16
CA GLU A 358 9.04 8.04 10.58
C GLU A 358 7.63 8.50 11.00
N LEU A 359 6.66 7.58 11.09
CA LEU A 359 5.35 7.92 11.65
C LEU A 359 5.44 8.32 13.14
N ALA A 360 6.26 7.64 13.94
CA ALA A 360 6.46 7.94 15.34
C ALA A 360 7.06 9.33 15.53
N ARG A 361 8.13 9.66 14.79
CA ARG A 361 8.79 10.97 14.83
C ARG A 361 7.86 12.09 14.33
N LEU A 362 7.13 11.86 13.24
CA LEU A 362 6.14 12.83 12.75
C LEU A 362 5.03 13.08 13.78
N THR A 363 4.58 12.03 14.46
CA THR A 363 3.59 12.14 15.54
C THR A 363 4.18 12.92 16.71
N TYR A 364 5.44 12.67 17.07
CA TYR A 364 6.14 13.41 18.11
C TYR A 364 6.26 14.91 17.79
N CYS A 365 6.62 15.28 16.56
CA CYS A 365 6.65 16.68 16.11
C CYS A 365 5.29 17.38 16.29
N ARG A 366 4.19 16.63 16.17
CA ARG A 366 2.83 17.17 16.07
C ARG A 366 1.94 16.86 17.26
N ARG A 367 2.44 16.18 18.29
CA ARG A 367 1.64 15.65 19.42
C ARG A 367 0.77 16.71 20.08
N ALA A 368 1.29 17.91 20.32
CA ALA A 368 0.51 19.00 20.93
C ALA A 368 -0.69 19.40 20.04
N LYS A 369 -0.48 19.50 18.73
CA LYS A 369 -1.55 19.76 17.75
C LYS A 369 -2.53 18.60 17.70
N LEU A 370 -2.06 17.36 17.72
CA LEU A 370 -2.90 16.16 17.66
C LEU A 370 -3.76 15.99 18.93
N VAL A 371 -3.23 16.32 20.11
CA VAL A 371 -4.01 16.42 21.35
C VAL A 371 -5.08 17.51 21.21
N GLY A 372 -4.71 18.70 20.72
CA GLY A 372 -5.67 19.79 20.50
C GLY A 372 -6.78 19.46 19.49
N LEU A 373 -6.52 18.54 18.56
CA LEU A 373 -7.48 18.03 17.57
C LEU A 373 -8.24 16.78 18.06
N GLY A 374 -7.98 16.29 19.27
CA GLY A 374 -8.68 15.14 19.85
C GLY A 374 -8.22 13.76 19.34
N PHE A 375 -7.08 13.66 18.67
CA PHE A 375 -6.48 12.35 18.32
C PHE A 375 -5.98 11.60 19.57
N PHE A 376 -5.58 12.35 20.58
CA PHE A 376 -5.06 11.86 21.85
C PHE A 376 -5.74 12.62 22.99
N ALA A 377 -6.04 11.92 24.09
CA ALA A 377 -6.69 12.53 25.25
C ALA A 377 -5.78 13.56 25.94
N ASP A 378 -4.48 13.28 25.96
CA ASP A 378 -3.44 14.11 26.55
C ASP A 378 -2.07 13.81 25.92
N MET A 379 -1.07 14.60 26.31
CA MET A 379 0.32 14.44 25.85
C MET A 379 0.90 13.07 26.21
N LYS A 380 0.51 12.49 27.36
CA LYS A 380 1.00 11.17 27.79
C LYS A 380 0.51 10.06 26.86
N SER A 381 -0.75 10.12 26.44
CA SER A 381 -1.31 9.16 25.47
C SER A 381 -0.70 9.31 24.08
N ALA A 382 -0.34 10.53 23.67
CA ALA A 382 0.41 10.76 22.44
C ALA A 382 1.83 10.18 22.52
N ASP A 383 2.54 10.40 23.64
CA ASP A 383 3.88 9.87 23.88
C ASP A 383 3.87 8.33 23.92
N GLN A 384 2.87 7.72 24.56
CA GLN A 384 2.72 6.25 24.56
C GLN A 384 2.52 5.68 23.15
N TYR A 385 1.76 6.37 22.30
CA TYR A 385 1.58 5.95 20.91
C TYR A 385 2.88 6.05 20.11
N VAL A 386 3.67 7.11 20.33
CA VAL A 386 5.02 7.24 19.75
C VAL A 386 5.92 6.09 20.20
N ASP A 387 5.95 5.81 21.50
CA ASP A 387 6.77 4.72 22.06
C ASP A 387 6.33 3.35 21.53
N ASP A 388 5.03 3.12 21.35
CA ASP A 388 4.51 1.88 20.76
C ASP A 388 5.01 1.68 19.32
N LEU A 389 4.96 2.74 18.49
CA LEU A 389 5.45 2.69 17.12
C LEU A 389 6.97 2.45 17.06
N GLU A 390 7.76 3.10 17.91
CA GLU A 390 9.22 2.88 18.00
C GLU A 390 9.55 1.46 18.44
N ASN A 391 8.89 0.98 19.50
CA ASN A 391 9.11 -0.38 20.00
C ASN A 391 8.76 -1.42 18.94
N LEU A 392 7.70 -1.20 18.16
CA LEU A 392 7.31 -2.09 17.07
C LEU A 392 8.24 -1.96 15.84
N HIS A 393 8.82 -0.78 15.60
CA HIS A 393 9.87 -0.61 14.59
C HIS A 393 11.14 -1.39 14.97
N ILE A 394 11.59 -1.28 16.22
CA ILE A 394 12.77 -1.97 16.76
C ILE A 394 12.56 -3.48 16.78
N ASP A 395 11.39 -3.94 17.23
CA ASP A 395 11.01 -5.34 17.28
C ASP A 395 9.65 -5.59 16.61
N PRO A 396 9.65 -5.88 15.30
CA PRO A 396 8.43 -6.19 14.55
C PRO A 396 7.68 -7.44 15.02
N SER A 397 8.28 -8.26 15.91
CA SER A 397 7.63 -9.44 16.47
C SER A 397 6.67 -9.14 17.63
N ARG A 398 6.61 -7.87 18.09
CA ARG A 398 5.71 -7.38 19.15
C ARG A 398 4.24 -7.38 18.73
N TYR A 399 3.68 -8.58 18.61
CA TYR A 399 2.28 -8.80 18.24
C TYR A 399 1.29 -8.11 19.19
N ASP A 400 1.64 -7.96 20.48
CA ASP A 400 0.82 -7.25 21.45
C ASP A 400 0.61 -5.77 21.08
N ILE A 401 1.64 -5.12 20.52
CA ILE A 401 1.55 -3.75 20.03
C ILE A 401 0.84 -3.72 18.67
N ALA A 402 1.28 -4.55 17.72
CA ALA A 402 0.69 -4.59 16.38
C ALA A 402 -0.82 -4.87 16.42
N TRP A 403 -1.26 -5.83 17.23
CA TRP A 403 -2.67 -6.14 17.43
C TRP A 403 -3.45 -4.98 18.04
N ARG A 404 -2.91 -4.32 19.07
CA ARG A 404 -3.54 -3.17 19.73
C ARG A 404 -3.72 -1.98 18.78
N LEU A 405 -2.69 -1.70 17.97
CA LEU A 405 -2.70 -0.63 16.99
C LEU A 405 -3.40 -1.03 15.68
N GLY A 406 -3.80 -2.29 15.54
CA GLY A 406 -4.39 -2.85 14.33
C GLY A 406 -3.46 -2.76 13.12
N LEU A 407 -2.16 -2.91 13.29
CA LEU A 407 -1.17 -2.86 12.22
C LEU A 407 -0.91 -4.26 11.67
N ASP A 408 -0.83 -4.38 10.36
CA ASP A 408 -0.61 -5.64 9.66
C ASP A 408 0.39 -5.49 8.51
N ALA A 409 0.46 -6.49 7.64
CA ALA A 409 1.43 -6.54 6.56
C ALA A 409 1.35 -5.33 5.61
N ASP A 410 0.19 -4.68 5.48
CA ASP A 410 0.02 -3.59 4.49
C ASP A 410 0.95 -2.40 4.77
N VAL A 411 1.21 -2.14 6.06
CA VAL A 411 2.10 -1.07 6.53
C VAL A 411 3.44 -1.60 7.04
N MET A 412 3.52 -2.88 7.41
CA MET A 412 4.75 -3.49 7.93
C MET A 412 5.65 -4.08 6.83
N ASP A 413 5.09 -4.50 5.69
CA ASP A 413 5.84 -5.09 4.57
C ASP A 413 6.25 -4.00 3.55
N GLU A 414 7.56 -3.79 3.41
CA GLU A 414 8.15 -2.89 2.41
C GLU A 414 7.73 -3.24 0.97
N ASN A 415 7.48 -4.52 0.68
CA ASN A 415 6.99 -4.92 -0.64
C ASN A 415 5.60 -4.33 -0.89
N ILE A 416 4.70 -4.35 0.09
CA ILE A 416 3.37 -3.76 -0.10
C ILE A 416 3.47 -2.25 -0.15
N ARG A 417 4.22 -1.62 0.77
CA ARG A 417 4.36 -0.16 0.84
C ARG A 417 4.99 0.46 -0.40
N HIS A 418 6.06 -0.11 -0.92
CA HIS A 418 6.81 0.50 -2.04
C HIS A 418 6.30 0.06 -3.43
N CYS A 419 5.19 -0.69 -3.50
CA CYS A 419 4.67 -1.28 -4.74
C CYS A 419 4.49 -0.24 -5.87
N GLU A 420 3.89 0.90 -5.55
CA GLU A 420 3.58 1.98 -6.46
C GLU A 420 4.86 2.63 -7.02
N THR A 421 5.86 2.87 -6.17
CA THR A 421 7.16 3.40 -6.59
C THR A 421 7.91 2.42 -7.48
N ARG A 422 7.93 1.12 -7.13
CA ARG A 422 8.52 0.08 -8.00
C ARG A 422 7.87 0.05 -9.36
N ASN A 423 6.54 0.12 -9.39
CA ASN A 423 5.77 0.11 -10.62
C ASN A 423 5.97 1.40 -11.43
N PHE A 424 6.09 2.56 -10.79
CA PHE A 424 6.46 3.80 -11.46
C PHE A 424 7.82 3.69 -12.17
N ILE A 425 8.84 3.18 -11.46
CA ILE A 425 10.18 2.99 -12.03
C ILE A 425 10.12 2.03 -13.22
N LYS A 426 9.44 0.89 -13.05
CA LYS A 426 9.29 -0.17 -14.05
C LYS A 426 8.54 0.30 -15.30
N TYR A 427 7.43 1.01 -15.13
CA TYR A 427 6.48 1.28 -16.22
C TYR A 427 6.61 2.66 -16.85
N LEU A 428 7.17 3.64 -16.14
CA LEU A 428 7.35 4.99 -16.67
C LEU A 428 8.83 5.39 -16.77
N ALA A 429 9.58 5.35 -15.66
CA ALA A 429 10.92 5.93 -15.61
C ALA A 429 11.94 5.18 -16.50
N LEU A 430 12.00 3.84 -16.41
CA LEU A 430 12.92 3.04 -17.22
C LEU A 430 12.57 3.04 -18.71
N PRO A 431 11.29 2.90 -19.12
CA PRO A 431 10.92 3.08 -20.53
C PRO A 431 11.24 4.47 -21.07
N TYR A 432 11.02 5.53 -20.28
CA TYR A 432 11.41 6.89 -20.67
C TYR A 432 12.92 7.02 -20.86
N LYS A 433 13.72 6.51 -19.90
CA LYS A 433 15.19 6.44 -20.01
C LYS A 433 15.63 5.76 -21.30
N ALA A 434 15.12 4.57 -21.58
CA ALA A 434 15.45 3.84 -22.80
C ALA A 434 15.07 4.62 -24.07
N ALA A 435 13.95 5.35 -24.05
CA ALA A 435 13.49 6.14 -25.19
C ALA A 435 14.32 7.41 -25.44
N ILE A 436 14.96 8.00 -24.42
CA ILE A 436 15.80 9.19 -24.59
C ILE A 436 17.28 8.86 -24.79
N GLU A 437 17.79 7.77 -24.21
CA GLU A 437 19.18 7.31 -24.40
C GLU A 437 19.36 6.48 -25.68
N GLY A 438 18.28 5.90 -26.21
CA GLY A 438 18.27 5.21 -27.50
C GLY A 438 18.06 6.13 -28.70
N LYS A 439 17.90 7.43 -28.47
CA LYS A 439 17.95 8.50 -29.48
C LYS A 439 19.38 9.04 -29.55
#